data_AF-A0A847DFW8-F1
#
_entry.id   AF-A0A847DFW8-F1
#
_cell.length_a   1.000
_cell.length_b   1.000
_cell.length_c   1.000
_cell.angle_alpha   90.00
_cell.angle_beta   90.00
_cell.angle_gamma   90.00
#
_symmetry.space_group_name_H-M   'P 1'
#
loop_
_entity.id
_entity.type
_entity.pdbx_description
1 polymer ?
#
loop_
_entity_poly.entity_id
_entity_poly.type
_entity_poly.pdbx_seq_one_letter_code
_entity_poly.pdbx_strand_id
1 'polypeptide(L)'
;MISALNRITLDDVNRVIKKYLQCEDVKFVFITKDAEEMKNRLINNTTSKMVYQAEKPEDILNEDKIIENYKLDFKAEKVNIVPVEEVL
;
A
#
# COMPACT_ATOMS: atom_id res chain seq x y z
N MET A 1 15.30 -14.33 25.18
CA MET A 1 14.73 -13.70 23.97
C MET A 1 13.23 -14.02 23.77
N ILE A 2 12.75 -15.26 24.02
CA ILE A 2 11.31 -15.63 23.90
C ILE A 2 10.40 -14.96 24.97
N SER A 3 10.93 -14.59 26.15
CA SER A 3 10.12 -14.12 27.28
C SER A 3 9.48 -12.72 27.12
N ALA A 4 10.05 -11.86 26.28
CA ALA A 4 9.54 -10.49 26.07
C ALA A 4 8.34 -10.43 25.12
N LEU A 5 8.30 -11.30 24.10
CA LEU A 5 7.20 -11.37 23.13
C LEU A 5 5.88 -11.81 23.81
N ASN A 6 5.96 -12.73 24.78
CA ASN A 6 4.79 -13.27 25.48
C ASN A 6 4.07 -12.26 26.38
N ARG A 7 4.64 -11.07 26.61
CA ARG A 7 4.05 -10.02 27.46
C ARG A 7 3.50 -8.84 26.67
N ILE A 8 3.67 -8.82 25.35
CA ILE A 8 3.19 -7.74 24.51
C ILE A 8 1.65 -7.79 24.46
N THR A 9 1.02 -6.68 24.79
CA THR A 9 -0.44 -6.52 24.68
C THR A 9 -0.82 -5.90 23.33
N LEU A 10 -2.09 -6.02 22.94
CA LEU A 10 -2.62 -5.31 21.77
C LEU A 10 -2.41 -3.79 21.89
N ASP A 11 -2.56 -3.25 23.10
CA ASP A 11 -2.35 -1.82 23.37
C ASP A 11 -0.89 -1.41 23.18
N ASP A 12 0.06 -2.26 23.58
CA ASP A 12 1.48 -2.02 23.33
C ASP A 12 1.80 -1.98 21.83
N VAL A 13 1.22 -2.90 21.04
CA VAL A 13 1.39 -2.93 19.58
C VAL A 13 0.82 -1.65 18.96
N ASN A 14 -0.43 -1.32 19.28
CA ASN A 14 -1.11 -0.15 18.73
C ASN A 14 -0.39 1.16 19.10
N ARG A 15 0.10 1.27 20.34
CA ARG A 15 0.90 2.42 20.80
C ARG A 15 2.19 2.56 20.01
N VAL A 16 2.91 1.46 19.77
CA VAL A 16 4.17 1.48 19.01
C VAL A 16 3.92 1.82 17.54
N ILE A 17 2.90 1.23 16.91
CA ILE A 17 2.48 1.57 15.54
C ILE A 17 2.23 3.07 15.41
N LYS A 18 1.38 3.64 16.28
CA LYS A 18 1.04 5.07 16.24
C LYS A 18 2.23 5.98 16.55
N LYS A 19 3.20 5.49 17.32
CA LYS A 19 4.39 6.27 17.71
C LYS A 19 5.46 6.30 16.62
N TYR A 20 5.62 5.21 15.87
CA TYR A 20 6.77 5.05 14.98
C TYR A 20 6.41 4.93 13.49
N LEU A 21 5.16 4.61 13.13
CA LEU A 21 4.70 4.63 11.74
C LEU A 21 3.98 5.95 11.43
N GLN A 22 4.27 6.50 10.26
CA GLN A 22 3.64 7.68 9.69
C GLN A 22 3.11 7.36 8.30
N CYS A 23 2.19 8.19 7.80
CA CYS A 23 1.59 8.07 6.47
C CYS A 23 1.87 9.27 5.55
N GLU A 24 2.73 10.20 5.96
CA GLU A 24 2.98 11.47 5.27
C GLU A 24 4.14 11.41 4.25
N ASP A 25 5.22 10.69 4.56
CA ASP A 25 6.41 10.57 3.71
C ASP A 25 6.81 9.09 3.57
N VAL A 26 5.97 8.35 2.85
CA VAL A 26 6.15 6.91 2.63
C VAL A 26 6.72 6.68 1.24
N LYS A 27 7.79 5.89 1.15
CA LYS A 27 8.34 5.40 -0.11
C LYS A 27 7.79 4.02 -0.42
N PHE A 28 7.18 3.88 -1.59
CA PHE A 28 6.70 2.61 -2.11
C PHE A 28 7.67 2.08 -3.16
N VAL A 29 7.96 0.78 -3.08
CA VAL A 29 8.74 0.06 -4.09
C VAL A 29 7.85 -1.06 -4.61
N PHE A 30 7.70 -1.13 -5.93
CA PHE A 30 6.91 -2.15 -6.60
C PHE A 30 7.80 -2.92 -7.57
N ILE A 31 7.63 -4.24 -7.59
CA ILE A 31 8.24 -5.11 -8.60
C ILE A 31 7.11 -5.52 -9.54
N THR A 32 7.22 -5.12 -10.81
CA THR A 32 6.19 -5.35 -11.82
C THR A 32 6.82 -5.62 -13.18
N LYS A 33 6.12 -6.39 -14.01
CA LYS A 33 6.49 -6.63 -15.42
C LYS A 33 6.14 -5.44 -16.32
N ASP A 34 5.12 -4.65 -15.95
CA ASP A 34 4.56 -3.56 -16.76
C ASP A 34 4.72 -2.20 -16.04
N ALA A 35 5.97 -1.77 -15.88
CA ALA A 35 6.29 -0.58 -15.07
C ALA A 35 5.71 0.72 -15.65
N GLU A 36 5.68 0.87 -16.97
CA GLU A 36 5.12 2.06 -17.64
C GLU A 36 3.61 2.19 -17.44
N GLU A 37 2.87 1.09 -17.58
CA GLU A 37 1.43 1.09 -17.33
C GLU A 37 1.16 1.41 -15.86
N MET A 38 1.91 0.81 -14.94
CA MET A 38 1.76 1.08 -13.51
C MET A 38 2.03 2.55 -13.19
N LYS A 39 3.10 3.14 -13.73
CA LYS A 39 3.39 4.57 -13.59
C LYS A 39 2.23 5.42 -14.09
N ASN A 40 1.72 5.13 -15.28
CA ASN A 40 0.58 5.84 -15.85
C ASN A 40 -0.67 5.75 -14.96
N ARG A 41 -0.96 4.59 -14.38
CA ARG A 41 -2.10 4.42 -13.47
C ARG A 41 -1.95 5.23 -12.19
N LEU A 42 -0.73 5.26 -11.61
CA LEU A 42 -0.43 6.00 -10.39
C LEU A 42 -0.56 7.52 -10.57
N ILE A 43 0.01 8.08 -11.66
CA ILE A 43 -0.04 9.53 -11.91
C ILE A 43 -1.43 10.02 -12.33
N ASN A 44 -2.24 9.16 -12.96
CA ASN A 44 -3.57 9.51 -13.42
C ASN A 44 -4.67 9.20 -12.40
N ASN A 45 -4.32 8.72 -11.19
CA ASN A 45 -5.28 8.24 -10.19
C ASN A 45 -6.32 7.28 -10.81
N THR A 46 -5.87 6.35 -11.66
CA THR A 46 -6.80 5.43 -12.34
C THR A 46 -7.51 4.54 -11.33
N THR A 47 -8.84 4.43 -11.45
CA THR A 47 -9.68 3.57 -10.61
C THR A 47 -9.08 2.17 -10.50
N SER A 48 -8.93 1.68 -9.27
CA SER A 48 -8.35 0.37 -8.97
C SER A 48 -9.34 -0.50 -8.23
N LYS A 49 -10.38 -0.94 -8.96
CA LYS A 49 -11.41 -1.83 -8.41
C LYS A 49 -10.81 -3.19 -8.02
N MET A 50 -10.99 -3.59 -6.76
CA MET A 50 -10.56 -4.90 -6.27
C MET A 50 -11.46 -6.01 -6.82
N VAL A 51 -10.86 -7.12 -7.24
CA VAL A 51 -11.57 -8.30 -7.77
C VAL A 51 -11.17 -9.53 -6.96
N TYR A 52 -12.16 -10.20 -6.40
CA TYR A 52 -11.98 -11.44 -5.63
C TYR A 52 -12.41 -12.66 -6.44
N GLN A 53 -11.72 -13.77 -6.21
CA GLN A 53 -12.08 -15.07 -6.81
C GLN A 53 -13.20 -15.79 -6.05
N ALA A 54 -13.46 -15.39 -4.80
CA ALA A 54 -14.48 -15.96 -3.94
C ALA A 54 -15.39 -14.84 -3.41
N GLU A 55 -16.63 -15.19 -3.06
CA GLU A 55 -17.57 -14.26 -2.46
C GLU A 55 -17.00 -13.67 -1.17
N LYS A 56 -17.16 -12.35 -1.01
CA LYS A 56 -16.74 -11.61 0.17
C LYS A 56 -17.96 -11.02 0.88
N PRO A 57 -17.90 -10.87 2.21
CA PRO A 57 -18.90 -10.15 2.97
C PRO A 57 -19.11 -8.72 2.42
N GLU A 58 -20.36 -8.24 2.47
CA GLU A 58 -20.77 -6.95 1.89
C GLU A 58 -20.11 -5.74 2.59
N ASP A 59 -19.80 -5.85 3.88
CA ASP A 59 -19.03 -4.85 4.63
C ASP A 59 -17.64 -4.63 4.02
N ILE A 60 -16.92 -5.70 3.68
CA ILE A 60 -15.61 -5.62 3.00
C ILE A 60 -15.76 -4.99 1.60
N LEU A 61 -16.78 -5.40 0.85
CA LEU A 61 -17.03 -4.83 -0.48
C LEU A 61 -17.38 -3.34 -0.44
N ASN A 62 -18.01 -2.88 0.64
CA ASN A 62 -18.30 -1.47 0.86
C ASN A 62 -17.05 -0.67 1.25
N GLU A 63 -16.15 -1.24 2.05
CA GLU A 63 -14.84 -0.64 2.32
C GLU A 63 -14.03 -0.47 1.03
N ASP A 64 -14.04 -1.47 0.14
CA ASP A 64 -13.36 -1.40 -1.16
C ASP A 64 -13.89 -0.27 -2.05
N LYS A 65 -15.22 -0.01 -2.05
CA LYS A 65 -15.83 1.10 -2.79
C LYS A 65 -15.35 2.48 -2.32
N ILE A 66 -14.96 2.60 -1.05
CA ILE A 66 -14.43 3.86 -0.51
C ILE A 66 -13.03 4.13 -1.07
N ILE A 67 -12.22 3.07 -1.24
CA ILE A 67 -10.81 3.20 -1.62
C ILE A 67 -10.53 3.04 -3.12
N GLU A 68 -11.44 2.46 -3.91
CA GLU A 68 -11.21 2.16 -5.34
C GLU A 68 -10.92 3.41 -6.20
N ASN A 69 -11.41 4.58 -5.78
CA ASN A 69 -11.21 5.89 -6.43
C ASN A 69 -10.44 6.87 -5.53
N TYR A 70 -9.75 6.37 -4.50
CA TYR A 70 -8.99 7.22 -3.59
C TYR A 70 -7.83 7.88 -4.34
N LYS A 71 -7.77 9.21 -4.30
CA LYS A 71 -6.73 9.98 -4.99
C LYS A 71 -5.46 9.99 -4.15
N LEU A 72 -4.40 9.41 -4.70
CA LEU A 72 -3.07 9.39 -4.10
C LEU A 72 -2.24 10.61 -4.54
N ASP A 73 -2.62 11.24 -5.66
CA ASP A 73 -2.02 12.49 -6.18
C ASP A 73 -0.49 12.44 -6.30
N PHE A 74 0.03 11.28 -6.73
CA PHE A 74 1.44 11.12 -7.05
C PHE A 74 1.84 12.06 -8.18
N LYS A 75 2.86 12.88 -7.92
CA LYS A 75 3.47 13.71 -8.95
C LYS A 75 4.34 12.85 -9.86
N ALA A 76 4.26 13.08 -11.17
CA ALA A 76 4.97 12.25 -12.15
C ALA A 76 6.50 12.22 -11.94
N GLU A 77 7.06 13.34 -11.48
CA GLU A 77 8.49 13.47 -11.12
C GLU A 77 8.90 12.69 -9.86
N LYS A 78 7.94 12.15 -9.10
CA LYS A 78 8.17 11.30 -7.92
C LYS A 78 7.98 9.81 -8.20
N VAL A 79 7.57 9.44 -9.42
CA VAL A 79 7.39 8.04 -9.82
C VAL A 79 8.49 7.64 -10.80
N ASN A 80 9.47 6.92 -10.30
CA ASN A 80 10.65 6.48 -11.04
C ASN A 80 10.55 4.99 -11.38
N ILE A 81 10.89 4.65 -12.62
CA ILE A 81 11.06 3.27 -13.07
C ILE A 81 12.55 2.98 -13.03
N VAL A 82 12.93 1.92 -12.34
CA VAL A 82 14.31 1.44 -12.25
C VAL A 82 14.36 0.07 -12.94
N PRO A 83 15.12 -0.08 -14.05
CA PRO A 83 15.36 -1.38 -14.67
C PRO A 83 15.99 -2.37 -13.68
N VAL A 84 15.65 -3.64 -13.78
CA VAL A 84 16.13 -4.67 -12.84
C VAL A 84 17.65 -4.80 -12.86
N GLU A 85 18.27 -4.53 -14.01
CA GLU A 85 19.71 -4.55 -14.23
C GLU A 85 20.45 -3.45 -13.44
N GLU A 86 19.75 -2.41 -12.98
CA GLU A 86 20.32 -1.30 -12.20
C GLU A 86 20.23 -1.53 -10.68
N VAL A 87 19.58 -2.61 -10.23
CA VAL A 87 19.34 -2.92 -8.80
C VAL A 87 20.45 -3.81 -8.19
N LEU A 88 21.58 -3.95 -8.88
CA LEU A 88 22.72 -4.80 -8.50
C LEU A 88 23.40 -4.41 -7.19
#